data_AF-Q5BW22-F1
#
_entry.id   AF-Q5BW22-F1
#
_cell.length_a   1.000
_cell.length_b   1.000
_cell.length_c   1.000
_cell.angle_alpha   90.00
_cell.angle_beta   90.00
_cell.angle_gamma   90.00
#
_symmetry.space_group_name_H-M   'P 1'
#
loop_
_entity.id
_entity.type
_entity.pdbx_description
1 polymer ?
#
loop_
_entity_poly.entity_id
_entity_poly.type
_entity_poly.pdbx_seq_one_letter_code
_entity_poly.pdbx_strand_id
1 'polypeptide(L)'
;LNSGICNYRTMSEAGNFEWELSKENVKPLKSGRSVELLNRVLSSQRSNVFQHKRRLLREYFELQLASLSASNQKFRLYSRYIKWIEENYPSLGRSADLQNVLYRCIRDSSELSGIKNNDIYVGHWIKLTEYCDEPNELFELLFRLGVGTMCPESYITWCQLLEKYQHYQKIASIYAHGLRAGAKPLLWFRYRAEACLHRYQNYVKCTVTPSDTMDTFIAD
;
A
#
# COMPACT_ATOMS: atom_id res chain seq x y z
N LEU A 1 10.43 18.93 -56.59
CA LEU A 1 9.22 19.27 -55.80
C LEU A 1 8.54 17.97 -55.43
N ASN A 2 8.98 17.38 -54.31
CA ASN A 2 8.18 17.20 -53.08
C ASN A 2 6.91 16.36 -53.31
N SER A 3 6.62 15.28 -52.60
CA SER A 3 7.34 14.54 -51.57
C SER A 3 6.38 13.39 -51.23
N GLY A 4 6.78 12.15 -51.50
CA GLY A 4 6.09 10.99 -50.97
C GLY A 4 6.27 10.95 -49.46
N ILE A 5 5.21 11.24 -48.71
CA ILE A 5 5.14 10.97 -47.28
C ILE A 5 4.04 9.93 -47.12
N CYS A 6 4.45 8.66 -47.15
CA CYS A 6 3.64 7.56 -46.65
C CYS A 6 3.30 7.86 -45.18
N ASN A 7 2.01 7.79 -44.87
CA ASN A 7 1.47 7.88 -43.52
C ASN A 7 1.98 6.73 -42.65
N TYR A 8 3.11 6.92 -41.96
CA TYR A 8 3.59 6.02 -40.91
C TYR A 8 3.06 6.39 -39.52
N ARG A 9 1.80 6.83 -39.40
CA ARG A 9 1.29 7.38 -38.13
C ARG A 9 -0.12 6.95 -37.75
N THR A 10 -0.43 5.66 -37.91
CA THR A 10 -1.71 5.11 -37.42
C THR A 10 -1.63 3.66 -36.96
N MET A 11 -0.49 3.22 -36.42
CA MET A 11 -0.39 1.92 -35.74
C MET A 11 0.19 1.99 -34.31
N SER A 12 0.57 3.17 -33.81
CA SER A 12 1.20 3.33 -32.49
C SER A 12 0.27 3.79 -31.37
N GLU A 13 -0.99 4.14 -31.65
CA GLU A 13 -1.92 4.68 -30.63
C GLU A 13 -2.81 3.62 -29.99
N ALA A 14 -3.09 2.50 -30.68
CA ALA A 14 -3.98 1.45 -30.19
C ALA A 14 -3.47 0.74 -28.92
N GLY A 15 -2.14 0.68 -28.71
CA GLY A 15 -1.55 0.08 -27.51
C GLY A 15 -1.49 1.01 -26.29
N ASN A 16 -1.85 2.30 -26.44
CA ASN A 16 -1.67 3.30 -25.38
C ASN A 16 -2.87 3.40 -24.40
N PHE A 17 -3.99 2.75 -24.72
CA PHE A 17 -5.26 2.85 -23.98
C PHE A 17 -5.76 1.52 -23.40
N GLU A 18 -4.96 0.45 -23.43
CA GLU A 18 -5.35 -0.85 -22.87
C GLU A 18 -5.69 -0.77 -21.37
N TRP A 19 -5.00 0.11 -20.65
CA TRP A 19 -5.34 0.42 -19.26
C TRP A 19 -6.75 1.01 -19.09
N GLU A 20 -7.25 1.78 -20.06
CA GLU A 20 -8.58 2.39 -20.01
C GLU A 20 -9.68 1.33 -20.19
N LEU A 21 -9.45 0.38 -21.10
CA LEU A 21 -10.33 -0.77 -21.33
C LEU A 21 -10.37 -1.74 -20.14
N SER A 22 -9.29 -1.80 -19.36
CA SER A 22 -9.12 -2.74 -18.25
C SER A 22 -9.17 -2.09 -16.87
N LYS A 23 -9.50 -0.79 -16.75
CA LYS A 23 -9.37 -0.02 -15.50
C LYS A 23 -10.09 -0.63 -14.30
N GLU A 24 -11.26 -1.23 -14.53
CA GLU A 24 -12.06 -1.92 -13.49
C GLU A 24 -11.40 -3.20 -12.98
N ASN A 25 -10.51 -3.80 -13.77
CA ASN A 25 -9.77 -5.01 -13.44
C ASN A 25 -8.37 -4.73 -12.91
N VAL A 26 -7.94 -3.46 -12.79
CA VAL A 26 -6.60 -3.11 -12.31
C VAL A 26 -6.68 -2.69 -10.85
N LYS A 27 -5.96 -3.39 -9.97
CA LYS A 27 -5.88 -3.02 -8.55
C LYS A 27 -5.14 -1.68 -8.39
N PRO A 28 -5.74 -0.68 -7.72
CA PRO A 28 -5.06 0.58 -7.40
C PRO A 28 -3.94 0.33 -6.39
N LEU A 29 -2.78 0.95 -6.61
CA LEU A 29 -1.64 0.91 -5.69
C LEU A 29 -1.41 2.30 -5.11
N LYS A 30 -1.13 2.40 -3.81
CA LYS A 30 -0.79 3.68 -3.15
C LYS A 30 0.42 4.37 -3.79
N SER A 31 1.39 3.59 -4.29
CA SER A 31 2.57 4.09 -5.00
C SER A 31 2.33 4.45 -6.47
N GLY A 32 1.12 4.22 -6.99
CA GLY A 32 0.83 4.30 -8.42
C GLY A 32 1.41 3.13 -9.23
N ARG A 33 1.20 3.18 -10.55
CA ARG A 33 1.69 2.20 -11.54
C ARG A 33 2.32 2.94 -12.71
N SER A 34 3.32 2.33 -13.35
CA SER A 34 3.81 2.82 -14.65
C SER A 34 2.77 2.50 -15.72
N VAL A 35 2.25 3.53 -16.41
CA VAL A 35 1.25 3.39 -17.48
C VAL A 35 1.82 2.60 -18.65
N GLU A 36 3.07 2.85 -19.02
CA GLU A 36 3.74 2.12 -20.11
C GLU A 36 3.85 0.63 -19.79
N LEU A 37 4.27 0.29 -18.56
CA LEU A 37 4.38 -1.10 -18.14
C LEU A 37 3.01 -1.75 -18.04
N LEU A 38 2.01 -1.03 -17.52
CA LEU A 38 0.65 -1.52 -17.41
C LEU A 38 0.06 -1.86 -18.79
N ASN A 39 0.17 -0.95 -19.76
CA ASN A 39 -0.25 -1.19 -21.14
C ASN A 39 0.46 -2.42 -21.72
N ARG A 40 1.79 -2.49 -21.60
CA ARG A 40 2.57 -3.64 -22.10
C ARG A 40 2.09 -4.97 -21.51
N VAL A 41 1.84 -5.01 -20.20
CA VAL A 41 1.38 -6.21 -19.50
C VAL A 41 -0.03 -6.60 -19.94
N LEU A 42 -0.95 -5.62 -20.04
CA LEU A 42 -2.33 -5.85 -20.46
C LEU A 42 -2.42 -6.34 -21.91
N SER A 43 -1.75 -5.67 -22.85
CA SER A 43 -1.71 -6.07 -24.26
C SER A 43 -1.10 -7.47 -24.46
N SER A 44 -0.11 -7.82 -23.63
CA SER A 44 0.64 -9.08 -23.77
C SER A 44 0.04 -10.24 -22.98
N GLN A 45 -1.05 -10.02 -22.23
CA GLN A 45 -1.59 -11.00 -21.28
C GLN A 45 -1.99 -12.33 -21.96
N ARG A 46 -2.45 -12.31 -23.21
CA ARG A 46 -2.81 -13.52 -23.97
C ARG A 46 -1.63 -14.17 -24.73
N SER A 47 -0.46 -13.54 -24.72
CA SER A 47 0.71 -14.05 -25.43
C SER A 47 1.37 -15.21 -24.67
N ASN A 48 1.46 -16.38 -25.31
CA ASN A 48 2.17 -17.55 -24.75
C ASN A 48 3.64 -17.23 -24.43
N VAL A 49 4.30 -16.41 -25.26
CA VAL A 49 5.70 -15.99 -25.04
C VAL A 49 5.82 -15.15 -23.78
N PHE A 50 4.87 -14.23 -23.56
CA PHE A 50 4.84 -13.39 -22.36
C PHE A 50 4.59 -14.21 -21.10
N GLN A 51 3.61 -15.13 -21.13
CA GLN A 51 3.33 -16.02 -20.01
C GLN A 51 4.52 -16.95 -19.69
N HIS A 52 5.18 -17.49 -20.72
CA HIS A 52 6.37 -18.30 -20.55
C HIS A 52 7.52 -17.51 -19.89
N LYS A 53 7.81 -16.28 -20.37
CA LYS A 53 8.81 -15.41 -19.76
C LYS A 53 8.50 -15.08 -18.30
N ARG A 54 7.23 -14.84 -17.97
CA ARG A 54 6.81 -14.61 -16.58
C ARG A 54 7.03 -15.81 -15.69
N ARG A 55 6.73 -17.01 -16.17
CA ARG A 55 6.99 -18.25 -15.43
C ARG A 55 8.48 -18.44 -15.16
N LEU A 56 9.33 -18.26 -16.17
CA LEU A 56 10.79 -18.37 -16.01
C LEU A 56 11.36 -17.35 -15.00
N LEU A 57 10.90 -16.10 -15.06
CA LEU A 57 11.34 -15.07 -14.10
C LEU A 57 10.90 -15.41 -12.67
N ARG A 58 9.70 -15.97 -12.50
CA ARG A 58 9.22 -16.45 -11.20
C ARG A 58 10.12 -17.57 -10.67
N GLU A 59 10.39 -18.58 -11.50
CA GLU A 59 11.29 -19.69 -11.15
C GLU A 59 12.69 -19.19 -10.77
N TYR A 60 13.21 -18.19 -11.50
CA TYR A 60 14.48 -17.55 -11.17
C TYR A 60 14.45 -16.91 -9.77
N PHE A 61 13.41 -16.13 -9.43
CA PHE A 61 13.28 -15.54 -8.10
C PHE A 61 13.25 -16.61 -7.01
N GLU A 62 12.46 -17.68 -7.19
CA GLU A 62 12.34 -18.76 -6.21
C GLU A 62 13.66 -19.51 -5.99
N LEU A 63 14.38 -19.84 -7.07
CA LEU A 63 15.68 -20.49 -6.99
C LEU A 63 16.72 -19.62 -6.27
N GLN A 64 16.76 -18.32 -6.57
CA GLN A 64 17.67 -17.38 -5.92
C GLN A 64 17.30 -17.16 -4.45
N LEU A 65 16.01 -17.14 -4.11
CA LEU A 65 15.57 -17.05 -2.70
C LEU A 65 15.92 -18.32 -1.91
N ALA A 66 15.85 -19.48 -2.54
CA ALA A 66 16.21 -20.76 -1.94
C ALA A 66 17.72 -20.88 -1.68
N SER A 67 18.56 -20.30 -2.54
CA SER A 67 20.02 -20.35 -2.37
C SER A 67 20.58 -19.38 -1.34
N LEU A 68 19.81 -18.36 -0.93
CA LEU A 68 20.23 -17.34 0.00
C LEU A 68 19.82 -17.65 1.45
N SER A 69 20.76 -17.45 2.37
CA SER A 69 20.49 -17.41 3.81
C SER A 69 19.78 -16.10 4.22
N ALA A 70 19.20 -16.10 5.43
CA ALA A 70 18.57 -14.91 6.01
C ALA A 70 19.57 -13.75 6.08
N SER A 71 19.38 -12.76 5.21
CA SER A 71 20.35 -11.69 4.97
C SER A 71 19.67 -10.48 4.35
N ASN A 72 20.33 -9.32 4.43
CA ASN A 72 19.89 -8.10 3.74
C ASN A 72 19.79 -8.30 2.22
N GLN A 73 20.62 -9.17 1.63
CA GLN A 73 20.54 -9.51 0.21
C GLN A 73 19.24 -10.26 -0.12
N LYS A 74 18.88 -11.25 0.71
CA LYS A 74 17.62 -11.99 0.56
C LYS A 74 16.40 -11.06 0.71
N PHE A 75 16.42 -10.17 1.68
CA PHE A 75 15.37 -9.16 1.86
C PHE A 75 15.21 -8.27 0.62
N ARG A 76 16.32 -7.73 0.06
CA ARG A 76 16.27 -6.94 -1.17
C ARG A 76 15.73 -7.73 -2.37
N LEU A 77 16.05 -9.02 -2.45
CA LEU A 77 15.52 -9.90 -3.49
C LEU A 77 14.00 -10.10 -3.35
N TYR A 78 13.51 -10.33 -2.12
CA TYR A 78 12.08 -10.36 -1.85
C TYR A 78 11.39 -9.05 -2.26
N SER A 79 11.93 -7.89 -1.91
CA SER A 79 11.35 -6.59 -2.28
C SER A 79 11.23 -6.41 -3.80
N ARG A 80 12.26 -6.84 -4.55
CA ARG A 80 12.22 -6.84 -6.02
C ARG A 80 11.18 -7.80 -6.57
N TYR A 81 11.07 -8.99 -5.97
CA TYR A 81 10.11 -10.00 -6.39
C TYR A 81 8.66 -9.55 -6.14
N ILE A 82 8.36 -9.02 -4.96
CA ILE A 82 7.07 -8.44 -4.59
C ILE A 82 6.67 -7.34 -5.58
N LYS A 83 7.57 -6.39 -5.85
CA LYS A 83 7.33 -5.33 -6.84
C LYS A 83 7.07 -5.89 -8.24
N TRP A 84 7.85 -6.88 -8.66
CA TRP A 84 7.66 -7.54 -9.95
C TRP A 84 6.28 -8.22 -10.05
N ILE A 85 5.81 -8.87 -8.98
CA ILE A 85 4.45 -9.46 -8.92
C ILE A 85 3.41 -8.36 -9.11
N GLU A 86 3.50 -7.26 -8.37
CA GLU A 86 2.52 -6.16 -8.47
C GLU A 86 2.47 -5.55 -9.87
N GLU A 87 3.61 -5.42 -10.53
CA GLU A 87 3.74 -4.88 -11.88
C GLU A 87 3.21 -5.83 -12.96
N ASN A 88 3.50 -7.13 -12.86
CA ASN A 88 3.18 -8.11 -13.90
C ASN A 88 1.81 -8.75 -13.71
N TYR A 89 1.16 -8.53 -12.58
CA TYR A 89 -0.16 -9.06 -12.28
C TYR A 89 -1.09 -7.91 -11.85
N PRO A 90 -1.56 -7.08 -12.79
CA PRO A 90 -2.31 -5.87 -12.46
C PRO A 90 -3.70 -6.16 -11.87
N SER A 91 -4.28 -7.31 -12.19
CA SER A 91 -5.57 -7.77 -11.69
C SER A 91 -5.51 -8.57 -10.39
N LEU A 92 -4.32 -8.78 -9.82
CA LEU A 92 -4.20 -9.48 -8.55
C LEU A 92 -4.87 -8.64 -7.46
N GLY A 93 -6.10 -9.03 -7.09
CA GLY A 93 -6.77 -8.61 -5.87
C GLY A 93 -6.07 -9.18 -4.64
N ARG A 94 -6.80 -9.88 -3.75
CA ARG A 94 -6.19 -10.71 -2.70
C ARG A 94 -5.55 -11.95 -3.30
N SER A 95 -4.34 -11.81 -3.83
CA SER A 95 -3.56 -12.94 -4.34
C SER A 95 -2.95 -13.78 -3.23
N ALA A 96 -3.28 -15.08 -3.19
CA ALA A 96 -2.60 -16.03 -2.33
C ALA A 96 -1.08 -16.06 -2.59
N ASP A 97 -0.64 -15.97 -3.84
CA ASP A 97 0.78 -15.88 -4.21
C ASP A 97 1.50 -14.69 -3.57
N LEU A 98 0.97 -13.48 -3.74
CA LEU A 98 1.59 -12.27 -3.19
C LEU A 98 1.60 -12.31 -1.66
N GLN A 99 0.52 -12.79 -1.05
CA GLN A 99 0.44 -13.00 0.39
C GLN A 99 1.51 -13.98 0.88
N ASN A 100 1.71 -15.09 0.18
CA ASN A 100 2.73 -16.09 0.53
C ASN A 100 4.15 -15.49 0.47
N VAL A 101 4.47 -14.75 -0.59
CA VAL A 101 5.78 -14.10 -0.74
C VAL A 101 5.98 -13.02 0.32
N LEU A 102 4.95 -12.24 0.65
CA LEU A 102 4.99 -11.26 1.75
C LEU A 102 5.28 -11.94 3.09
N TYR A 103 4.56 -13.01 3.41
CA TYR A 103 4.75 -13.76 4.66
C TYR A 103 6.17 -14.31 4.77
N ARG A 104 6.67 -14.95 3.70
CA ARG A 104 8.05 -15.47 3.65
C ARG A 104 9.09 -14.37 3.80
N CYS A 105 8.90 -13.23 3.13
CA CYS A 105 9.76 -12.06 3.24
C CYS A 105 9.85 -11.57 4.69
N ILE A 106 8.69 -11.42 5.34
CA ILE A 106 8.58 -10.94 6.72
C ILE A 106 9.25 -11.90 7.70
N ARG A 107 8.95 -13.20 7.58
CA ARG A 107 9.48 -14.26 8.44
C ARG A 107 11.00 -14.38 8.29
N ASP A 108 11.50 -14.45 7.06
CA ASP A 108 12.93 -14.66 6.81
C ASP A 108 13.78 -13.42 7.16
N SER A 109 13.13 -12.26 7.37
CA SER A 109 13.79 -10.99 7.67
C SER A 109 13.60 -10.52 9.11
N SER A 110 12.83 -11.21 9.96
CA SER A 110 12.45 -10.72 11.30
C SER A 110 13.65 -10.48 12.23
N GLU A 111 14.68 -11.32 12.09
CA GLU A 111 15.90 -11.29 12.93
C GLU A 111 16.97 -10.32 12.39
N LEU A 112 16.72 -9.64 11.26
CA LEU A 112 17.68 -8.68 10.73
C LEU A 112 17.76 -7.44 11.64
N SER A 113 18.97 -7.09 12.05
CA SER A 113 19.19 -5.92 12.89
C SER A 113 18.68 -4.64 12.22
N GLY A 114 17.91 -3.84 12.96
CA GLY A 114 17.35 -2.57 12.49
C GLY A 114 16.18 -2.69 11.50
N ILE A 115 15.70 -3.89 11.17
CA ILE A 115 14.66 -4.08 10.15
C ILE A 115 13.28 -3.55 10.57
N LYS A 116 13.00 -3.53 11.88
CA LYS A 116 11.67 -3.21 12.44
C LYS A 116 11.12 -1.86 12.00
N ASN A 117 12.00 -0.89 11.73
CA ASN A 117 11.63 0.46 11.28
C ASN A 117 12.20 0.79 9.90
N ASN A 118 12.56 -0.24 9.11
CA ASN A 118 12.90 -0.06 7.71
C ASN A 118 11.61 0.18 6.90
N ASP A 119 11.58 1.25 6.10
CA ASP A 119 10.38 1.66 5.36
C ASP A 119 9.83 0.57 4.44
N ILE A 120 10.70 -0.22 3.80
CA ILE A 120 10.27 -1.31 2.90
C ILE A 120 9.66 -2.45 3.71
N TYR A 121 10.28 -2.81 4.84
CA TYR A 121 9.79 -3.87 5.71
C TYR A 121 8.42 -3.52 6.32
N VAL A 122 8.30 -2.29 6.82
CA VAL A 122 7.03 -1.76 7.34
C VAL A 122 5.99 -1.67 6.22
N GLY A 123 6.39 -1.27 5.00
CA GLY A 123 5.53 -1.28 3.83
C GLY A 123 5.00 -2.69 3.48
N HIS A 124 5.82 -3.73 3.63
CA HIS A 124 5.36 -5.12 3.45
C HIS A 124 4.35 -5.54 4.51
N TRP A 125 4.55 -5.15 5.78
CA TRP A 125 3.57 -5.38 6.84
C TRP A 125 2.24 -4.66 6.57
N ILE A 126 2.29 -3.38 6.20
CA ILE A 126 1.09 -2.61 5.84
C ILE A 126 0.36 -3.31 4.69
N LYS A 127 1.07 -3.79 3.67
CA LYS A 127 0.47 -4.52 2.55
C LYS A 127 -0.16 -5.84 2.99
N LEU A 128 0.46 -6.54 3.94
CA LEU A 128 -0.08 -7.78 4.47
C LEU A 128 -1.42 -7.57 5.20
N THR A 129 -1.65 -6.39 5.80
CA THR A 129 -2.94 -6.08 6.46
C THR A 129 -4.14 -6.15 5.51
N GLU A 130 -3.95 -5.95 4.20
CA GLU A 130 -5.03 -6.06 3.21
C GLU A 130 -5.55 -7.50 3.04
N TYR A 131 -4.76 -8.48 3.50
CA TYR A 131 -5.04 -9.91 3.46
C TYR A 131 -5.52 -10.48 4.80
N CYS A 132 -5.58 -9.64 5.84
CA CYS A 132 -6.09 -10.03 7.15
C CYS A 132 -7.59 -9.74 7.23
N ASP A 133 -8.32 -10.58 7.97
CA ASP A 133 -9.71 -10.33 8.31
C ASP A 133 -9.82 -9.23 9.37
N GLU A 134 -8.92 -9.25 10.37
CA GLU A 134 -8.83 -8.26 11.45
C GLU A 134 -7.53 -7.42 11.38
N PRO A 135 -7.45 -6.44 10.45
CA PRO A 135 -6.24 -5.64 10.27
C PRO A 135 -5.90 -4.75 11.49
N ASN A 136 -6.89 -4.39 12.32
CA ASN A 136 -6.63 -3.57 13.52
C ASN A 136 -5.80 -4.35 14.55
N GLU A 137 -6.11 -5.62 14.78
CA GLU A 137 -5.35 -6.47 15.72
C GLU A 137 -3.90 -6.64 15.25
N LEU A 138 -3.68 -6.77 13.93
CA LEU A 138 -2.34 -6.84 13.37
C LEU A 138 -1.57 -5.53 13.63
N PHE A 139 -2.16 -4.36 13.43
CA PHE A 139 -1.50 -3.10 13.76
C PHE A 139 -1.15 -2.97 15.25
N GLU A 140 -2.04 -3.40 16.14
CA GLU A 140 -1.78 -3.40 17.59
C GLU A 140 -0.64 -4.36 17.96
N LEU A 141 -0.56 -5.52 17.33
CA LEU A 141 0.55 -6.45 17.49
C LEU A 141 1.87 -5.83 17.00
N LEU A 142 1.89 -5.27 15.78
CA LEU A 142 3.10 -4.64 15.21
C LEU A 142 3.60 -3.51 16.09
N PHE A 143 2.68 -2.68 16.60
CA PHE A 143 2.98 -1.60 17.51
C PHE A 143 3.63 -2.11 18.81
N ARG A 144 3.07 -3.15 19.44
CA ARG A 144 3.67 -3.80 20.64
C ARG A 144 5.05 -4.38 20.38
N LEU A 145 5.28 -4.93 19.18
CA LEU A 145 6.57 -5.50 18.77
C LEU A 145 7.61 -4.43 18.38
N GLY A 146 7.22 -3.15 18.35
CA GLY A 146 8.07 -2.04 17.95
C GLY A 146 8.31 -1.95 16.44
N VAL A 147 7.43 -2.55 15.62
CA VAL A 147 7.51 -2.53 14.16
C VAL A 147 6.78 -1.32 13.62
N GLY A 148 7.48 -0.49 12.84
CA GLY A 148 6.92 0.71 12.21
C GLY A 148 6.59 1.85 13.19
N THR A 149 7.06 1.78 14.44
CA THR A 149 6.84 2.84 15.44
C THR A 149 7.57 4.14 15.13
N MET A 150 8.55 4.10 14.22
CA MET A 150 9.25 5.28 13.69
C MET A 150 8.79 5.68 12.28
N CYS A 151 7.82 4.96 11.71
CA CYS A 151 7.37 5.13 10.33
C CYS A 151 5.95 5.76 10.30
N PRO A 152 5.81 7.04 9.90
CA PRO A 152 4.52 7.73 9.78
C PRO A 152 3.47 6.98 8.94
N GLU A 153 3.90 6.29 7.89
CA GLU A 153 3.03 5.48 7.01
C GLU A 153 2.20 4.44 7.78
N SER A 154 2.80 3.83 8.81
CA SER A 154 2.16 2.83 9.67
C SER A 154 1.03 3.47 10.47
N TYR A 155 1.32 4.57 11.17
CA TYR A 155 0.34 5.32 11.95
C TYR A 155 -0.81 5.83 11.08
N ILE A 156 -0.50 6.43 9.92
CA ILE A 156 -1.52 6.98 9.03
C ILE A 156 -2.44 5.88 8.51
N THR A 157 -1.87 4.76 8.05
CA THR A 157 -2.69 3.65 7.53
C THR A 157 -3.56 3.04 8.62
N TRP A 158 -3.03 2.90 9.84
CA TRP A 158 -3.78 2.41 10.98
C TRP A 158 -4.92 3.36 11.38
N CYS A 159 -4.65 4.67 11.45
CA CYS A 159 -5.67 5.67 11.74
C CYS A 159 -6.77 5.71 10.66
N GLN A 160 -6.41 5.62 9.37
CA GLN A 160 -7.38 5.56 8.26
C GLN A 160 -8.30 4.32 8.36
N LEU A 161 -7.77 3.20 8.84
CA LEU A 161 -8.58 2.02 9.11
C LEU A 161 -9.59 2.29 10.23
N LEU A 162 -9.16 2.91 11.32
CA LEU A 162 -10.00 3.26 12.47
C LEU A 162 -11.02 4.36 12.17
N GLU A 163 -10.72 5.27 11.24
CA GLU A 163 -11.62 6.36 10.83
C GLU A 163 -12.95 5.79 10.29
N LYS A 164 -12.92 4.62 9.64
CA LYS A 164 -14.12 3.92 9.15
C LYS A 164 -15.09 3.54 10.28
N TYR A 165 -14.57 3.35 11.48
CA TYR A 165 -15.31 2.93 12.67
C TYR A 165 -15.52 4.10 13.65
N GLN A 166 -15.20 5.34 13.24
CA GLN A 166 -15.38 6.57 14.04
C GLN A 166 -14.71 6.56 15.43
N HIS A 167 -13.63 5.79 15.62
CA HIS A 167 -12.88 5.74 16.88
C HIS A 167 -11.90 6.91 17.06
N TYR A 168 -12.40 8.14 17.02
CA TYR A 168 -11.57 9.35 16.97
C TYR A 168 -10.67 9.57 18.18
N GLN A 169 -11.11 9.19 19.39
CA GLN A 169 -10.27 9.27 20.59
C GLN A 169 -9.03 8.36 20.47
N LYS A 170 -9.22 7.14 19.98
CA LYS A 170 -8.11 6.19 19.73
C LYS A 170 -7.18 6.72 18.65
N ILE A 171 -7.72 7.25 17.56
CA ILE A 171 -6.96 7.86 16.46
C ILE A 171 -6.07 9.01 16.98
N ALA A 172 -6.61 9.91 17.81
CA ALA A 172 -5.86 11.01 18.39
C ALA A 172 -4.69 10.50 19.27
N SER A 173 -4.93 9.45 20.06
CA SER A 173 -3.89 8.84 20.89
C SER A 173 -2.74 8.23 20.08
N ILE A 174 -3.06 7.59 18.95
CA ILE A 174 -2.11 6.96 18.03
C ILE A 174 -1.24 8.03 17.34
N TYR A 175 -1.83 9.11 16.84
CA TYR A 175 -1.08 10.24 16.28
C TYR A 175 -0.17 10.90 17.32
N ALA A 176 -0.71 11.17 18.52
CA ALA A 176 0.06 11.76 19.59
C ALA A 176 1.26 10.88 19.99
N HIS A 177 1.09 9.56 19.99
CA HIS A 177 2.19 8.63 20.22
C HIS A 177 3.28 8.75 19.14
N GLY A 178 2.93 8.64 17.85
CA GLY A 178 3.91 8.71 16.78
C GLY A 178 4.67 10.05 16.75
N LEU A 179 4.00 11.14 17.13
CA LEU A 179 4.60 12.46 17.21
C LEU A 179 5.62 12.55 18.36
N ARG A 180 5.29 11.99 19.53
CA ARG A 180 6.23 11.90 20.66
C ARG A 180 7.41 10.98 20.36
N ALA A 181 7.16 9.88 19.65
CA ALA A 181 8.22 8.96 19.20
C ALA A 181 9.17 9.60 18.17
N GLY A 182 8.76 10.69 17.50
CA GLY A 182 9.57 11.36 16.50
C GLY A 182 9.62 10.61 15.17
N ALA A 183 8.50 9.97 14.78
CA ALA A 183 8.39 9.26 13.49
C ALA A 183 8.71 10.20 12.31
N LYS A 184 9.56 9.74 11.37
CA LYS A 184 10.10 10.59 10.29
C LYS A 184 9.51 10.21 8.94
N PRO A 185 9.16 11.19 8.08
CA PRO A 185 9.38 12.64 8.22
C PRO A 185 8.39 13.33 9.17
N LEU A 186 8.89 14.01 10.21
CA LEU A 186 8.07 14.55 11.31
C LEU A 186 7.12 15.67 10.87
N LEU A 187 7.59 16.61 10.06
CA LEU A 187 6.77 17.74 9.60
C LEU A 187 5.59 17.25 8.75
N TRP A 188 5.86 16.32 7.84
CA TRP A 188 4.83 15.68 7.02
C TRP A 188 3.83 14.91 7.89
N PHE A 189 4.32 14.18 8.90
CA PHE A 189 3.45 13.44 9.81
C PHE A 189 2.57 14.36 10.66
N ARG A 190 3.12 15.48 11.15
CA ARG A 190 2.36 16.54 11.86
C ARG A 190 1.23 17.09 11.00
N TYR A 191 1.52 17.46 9.76
CA TYR A 191 0.51 17.96 8.83
C TYR A 191 -0.64 16.95 8.63
N ARG A 192 -0.31 15.66 8.51
CA ARG A 192 -1.31 14.59 8.40
C ARG A 192 -2.15 14.42 9.68
N ALA A 193 -1.54 14.53 10.85
CA ALA A 193 -2.23 14.47 12.13
C ALA A 193 -3.20 15.65 12.31
N GLU A 194 -2.76 16.87 11.99
CA GLU A 194 -3.59 18.09 12.04
C GLU A 194 -4.79 18.00 11.10
N ALA A 195 -4.58 17.53 9.86
CA ALA A 195 -5.66 17.32 8.91
C ALA A 195 -6.71 16.31 9.41
N CYS A 196 -6.28 15.26 10.12
CA CYS A 196 -7.20 14.31 10.76
C CYS A 196 -8.00 14.97 11.90
N LEU A 197 -7.33 15.73 12.77
CA LEU A 197 -8.00 16.44 13.86
C LEU A 197 -9.05 17.44 13.35
N HIS A 198 -8.75 18.15 12.27
CA HIS A 198 -9.70 19.07 11.64
C HIS A 198 -10.95 18.35 11.12
N ARG A 199 -10.78 17.16 10.51
CA ARG A 199 -11.92 16.32 10.10
C ARG A 199 -12.76 15.89 11.32
N TYR A 200 -12.12 15.52 12.43
CA TYR A 200 -12.82 15.16 13.66
C TYR A 200 -13.60 16.33 14.25
N GLN A 201 -13.01 17.53 14.32
CA GLN A 201 -13.70 18.73 14.81
C GLN A 201 -14.93 19.07 13.97
N ASN A 202 -14.82 18.94 12.64
CA ASN A 202 -15.96 19.16 11.75
C ASN A 202 -17.04 18.09 11.93
N TYR A 203 -16.64 16.82 12.14
CA TYR A 203 -17.59 15.76 12.47
C TYR A 203 -18.39 16.11 13.73
N VAL A 204 -17.71 16.46 14.84
CA VAL A 204 -18.36 16.84 16.10
C VAL A 204 -19.29 18.04 15.92
N LYS A 205 -18.86 19.07 15.19
CA LYS A 205 -19.70 20.26 14.89
C LYS A 205 -20.94 19.92 14.07
N CYS A 206 -20.86 18.99 13.13
CA CYS A 206 -22.00 18.57 12.31
C CYS A 206 -22.95 17.61 13.04
N THR A 207 -22.46 16.82 13.99
CA THR A 207 -23.29 15.90 14.80
C THR A 207 -23.97 16.57 15.99
N VAL A 208 -23.42 17.69 16.46
CA VAL A 208 -24.01 18.49 17.54
C VAL A 208 -24.73 19.69 16.90
N THR A 209 -25.97 19.47 16.43
CA THR A 209 -26.86 20.59 16.09
C THR A 209 -27.40 21.26 17.35
N PRO A 210 -27.66 22.57 17.34
CA PRO A 210 -28.15 23.34 18.49
C PRO A 210 -29.64 23.08 18.80
N SER A 211 -30.12 21.85 18.63
CA SER A 211 -31.45 21.42 19.11
C SER A 211 -31.38 20.84 20.51
N ASP A 212 -30.22 20.36 20.94
CA ASP A 212 -30.08 19.65 22.23
C ASP A 212 -29.73 20.58 23.40
N THR A 213 -29.80 21.90 23.19
CA THR A 213 -29.51 22.92 24.22
C THR A 213 -30.70 23.83 24.57
N MET A 214 -31.92 23.53 24.10
CA MET A 214 -33.12 24.33 24.42
C MET A 214 -34.22 23.64 25.25
N ASP A 215 -34.09 22.35 25.59
CA ASP A 215 -35.13 21.62 26.36
C ASP A 215 -34.73 21.29 27.81
N THR A 216 -33.90 22.11 28.46
CA THR A 216 -33.56 21.91 29.90
C THR A 216 -33.63 23.16 30.78
N PHE A 217 -34.23 24.26 30.33
CA PHE A 217 -34.39 25.46 31.14
C PHE A 217 -35.79 26.10 31.15
N ILE A 218 -36.86 25.30 30.99
CA ILE A 218 -38.20 25.69 31.45
C ILE A 218 -38.92 24.46 32.02
N ALA A 219 -38.64 24.13 33.29
CA ALA A 219 -39.53 23.44 34.23
C ALA A 219 -38.79 23.26 35.57
N ASP A 220 -38.84 24.30 36.40
CA ASP A 220 -39.21 24.28 37.83
C ASP A 220 -38.89 25.64 38.48
#